data_AF-A0A9P0YTH4-F1
#
_entry.id   AF-A0A9P0YTH4-F1
#
_cell.length_a   1.000
_cell.length_b   1.000
_cell.length_c   1.000
_cell.angle_alpha   90.00
_cell.angle_beta   90.00
_cell.angle_gamma   90.00
#
_symmetry.space_group_name_H-M   'P 1'
#
loop_
_entity.id
_entity.type
_entity.pdbx_description
1 polymer ?
#
loop_
_entity_poly.entity_id
_entity_poly.type
_entity_poly.pdbx_seq_one_letter_code
_entity_poly.pdbx_strand_id
1 'polypeptide(L)'
;MVAMLEKGEITTGRGLNQESTLARPGATRWGSHFTTIIRILSLWSPTIQVLDNIFDDGIDSKSRGKASSLVEKMESYQFVFIAHLMKKVLGLTNMLSHFLQQKDQNILEVVSLIKSTKEKFQDLRESGWEELLEDVSKFCVKNKIDILNMEDTTHRSRRVRHP
;
A
#
# COMPACT_ATOMS: atom_id res chain seq x y z
N MET A 1 -9.77 48.12 -3.39
CA MET A 1 -8.47 47.43 -3.26
C MET A 1 -7.43 48.29 -2.50
N VAL A 2 -7.40 49.61 -2.68
CA VAL A 2 -6.54 50.51 -1.88
C VAL A 2 -7.04 50.72 -0.44
N ALA A 3 -8.35 50.61 -0.18
CA ALA A 3 -8.93 50.82 1.15
C ALA A 3 -8.81 49.63 2.14
N MET A 4 -8.17 48.52 1.75
CA MET A 4 -7.91 47.37 2.65
C MET A 4 -6.44 47.28 3.11
N LEU A 5 -5.58 48.19 2.65
CA LEU A 5 -4.18 48.26 3.08
C LEU A 5 -3.97 49.00 4.41
N GLU A 6 -4.92 49.85 4.82
CA GLU A 6 -4.76 50.72 6.00
C GLU A 6 -5.18 50.10 7.35
N LYS A 7 -5.79 48.91 7.36
CA LYS A 7 -6.24 48.26 8.61
C LYS A 7 -5.24 47.29 9.24
N GLY A 8 -4.07 47.07 8.65
CA GLY A 8 -3.01 46.29 9.30
C GLY A 8 -3.36 44.82 9.60
N GLU A 9 -4.40 44.26 8.98
CA GLU A 9 -4.87 42.88 9.21
C GLU A 9 -4.18 41.83 8.32
N ILE A 10 -3.13 42.22 7.58
CA ILE A 10 -2.36 41.28 6.76
C ILE A 10 -0.94 41.19 7.33
N THR A 11 -0.70 40.18 8.16
CA THR A 11 0.66 39.76 8.47
C THR A 11 1.29 39.20 7.20
N THR A 12 2.20 39.96 6.60
CA THR A 12 2.98 39.50 5.43
C THR A 12 4.04 38.50 5.89
N GLY A 13 3.63 37.24 6.03
CA GLY A 13 4.52 36.10 6.23
C GLY A 13 4.45 35.18 5.01
N ARG A 14 5.60 34.78 4.47
CA ARG A 14 5.66 33.75 3.41
C ARG A 14 5.12 32.43 3.97
N GLY A 15 3.98 31.96 3.46
CA GLY A 15 3.51 30.57 3.67
C GLY A 15 2.03 30.34 3.94
N LEU A 16 1.17 31.35 4.03
CA LEU A 16 -0.24 31.15 4.40
C LEU A 16 -1.20 30.82 3.24
N ASN A 17 -0.74 30.88 1.98
CA ASN A 17 -1.57 30.62 0.81
C ASN A 17 -1.25 29.27 0.14
N GLN A 18 -0.75 28.28 0.90
CA GLN A 18 -0.36 26.96 0.38
C GLN A 18 -1.41 25.86 0.59
N GLU A 19 -2.69 26.18 0.77
CA GLU A 19 -3.75 25.16 0.85
C GLU A 19 -4.08 24.50 -0.51
N SER A 20 -3.35 24.81 -1.58
CA SER A 20 -3.52 24.17 -2.89
C SER A 20 -2.21 23.78 -3.60
N THR A 21 -1.11 23.57 -2.87
CA THR A 21 0.17 23.13 -3.47
C THR A 21 0.49 21.68 -3.11
N LEU A 22 0.97 20.90 -4.09
CA LEU A 22 1.41 19.52 -3.94
C LEU A 22 2.19 19.30 -2.63
N ALA A 23 1.81 18.24 -1.90
CA ALA A 23 2.53 17.76 -0.73
C ALA A 23 4.04 17.74 -1.01
N ARG A 24 4.84 18.25 -0.06
CA ARG A 24 6.30 18.32 -0.18
C ARG A 24 6.86 16.96 -0.63
N PRO A 25 7.86 16.90 -1.53
CA PRO A 25 8.49 15.65 -1.99
C PRO A 25 9.17 14.77 -0.91
N GLY A 26 9.04 15.14 0.37
CA GLY A 26 9.48 14.37 1.54
C GLY A 26 8.34 13.86 2.44
N ALA A 27 7.07 14.16 2.14
CA ALA A 27 5.88 13.51 2.74
C ALA A 27 5.78 12.07 2.19
N THR A 28 6.72 11.28 2.71
CA THR A 28 7.20 9.92 2.46
C THR A 28 6.74 9.14 1.21
N ARG A 29 7.75 8.71 0.45
CA ARG A 29 7.64 7.60 -0.53
C ARG A 29 6.92 6.39 0.08
N TRP A 30 7.21 6.09 1.36
CA TRP A 30 6.57 5.02 2.13
C TRP A 30 5.05 5.19 2.31
N GLY A 31 4.55 6.40 2.58
CA GLY A 31 3.11 6.65 2.69
C GLY A 31 2.37 6.49 1.37
N SER A 32 3.00 6.87 0.25
CA SER A 32 2.49 6.59 -1.09
C SER A 32 2.43 5.09 -1.39
N HIS A 33 3.48 4.34 -1.06
CA HIS A 33 3.49 2.88 -1.19
C HIS A 33 2.42 2.21 -0.32
N PHE A 34 2.26 2.65 0.93
CA PHE A 34 1.22 2.16 1.83
C PHE A 34 -0.17 2.38 1.21
N THR A 35 -0.45 3.61 0.78
CA THR A 35 -1.70 3.98 0.12
C THR A 35 -1.95 3.12 -1.11
N THR A 36 -0.92 2.92 -1.95
CA THR A 36 -1.02 2.11 -3.17
C THR A 36 -1.40 0.66 -2.85
N ILE A 37 -0.76 0.03 -1.87
CA ILE A 37 -1.09 -1.34 -1.45
C ILE A 37 -2.52 -1.44 -0.92
N ILE A 38 -2.93 -0.50 -0.07
CA ILE A 38 -4.31 -0.43 0.43
C ILE A 38 -5.29 -0.32 -0.73
N ARG A 39 -5.01 0.55 -1.71
CA ARG A 39 -5.88 0.74 -2.88
C ARG A 39 -5.98 -0.53 -3.71
N ILE A 40 -4.88 -1.18 -4.06
CA ILE A 40 -4.86 -2.44 -4.82
C ILE A 40 -5.70 -3.51 -4.10
N LEU A 41 -5.50 -3.70 -2.79
CA LEU A 41 -6.24 -4.70 -2.01
C LEU A 41 -7.74 -4.35 -1.92
N SER A 42 -8.09 -3.06 -1.81
CA SER A 42 -9.48 -2.60 -1.73
C SER A 42 -10.23 -2.63 -3.06
N LEU A 43 -9.51 -2.41 -4.17
CA LEU A 43 -10.03 -2.31 -5.52
C LEU A 43 -9.69 -3.56 -6.33
N TRP A 44 -9.51 -4.71 -5.67
CA TRP A 44 -9.04 -5.93 -6.30
C TRP A 44 -9.86 -6.31 -7.53
N SER A 45 -11.16 -6.56 -7.35
CA SER A 45 -12.03 -7.01 -8.43
C SER A 45 -12.12 -6.00 -9.59
N PRO A 46 -12.34 -4.68 -9.36
CA PRO A 46 -12.26 -3.70 -10.44
C PRO A 46 -10.91 -3.67 -11.17
N THR A 47 -9.80 -3.85 -10.44
CA THR A 47 -8.46 -3.84 -11.05
C THR A 47 -8.27 -5.05 -11.96
N ILE A 48 -8.66 -6.26 -11.51
CA ILE A 48 -8.63 -7.47 -12.33
C ILE A 48 -9.51 -7.31 -13.58
N GLN A 49 -10.75 -6.84 -13.41
CA GLN A 49 -11.67 -6.62 -14.54
C GLN A 49 -11.10 -5.66 -15.59
N VAL A 50 -10.47 -4.55 -15.18
CA VAL A 50 -9.85 -3.62 -16.12
C VAL A 50 -8.69 -4.28 -16.87
N LEU A 51 -7.88 -5.10 -16.20
CA LEU A 51 -6.79 -5.82 -16.85
C LEU A 51 -7.31 -6.88 -17.82
N ASP A 52 -8.36 -7.62 -17.47
CA ASP A 52 -9.00 -8.58 -18.37
C ASP A 52 -9.58 -7.89 -19.61
N ASN A 53 -10.27 -6.76 -19.44
CA ASN A 53 -10.76 -5.97 -20.56
C ASN A 53 -9.63 -5.50 -21.49
N ILE A 54 -8.47 -5.11 -20.94
CA ILE A 54 -7.30 -4.74 -21.76
C ILE A 54 -6.75 -5.97 -22.48
N PHE A 55 -6.82 -7.15 -21.88
CA PHE A 55 -6.39 -8.40 -22.51
C PHE A 55 -7.32 -8.81 -23.66
N ASP A 56 -8.63 -8.64 -23.51
CA ASP A 56 -9.63 -9.04 -24.52
C ASP A 56 -9.72 -8.01 -25.66
N ASP A 57 -9.92 -6.74 -25.32
CA ASP A 57 -10.24 -5.65 -26.26
C ASP A 57 -9.02 -4.81 -26.68
N GLY A 58 -7.84 -5.10 -26.15
CA GLY A 58 -6.61 -4.36 -26.44
C GLY A 58 -6.24 -4.42 -27.93
N ILE A 59 -6.00 -3.25 -28.54
CA ILE A 59 -5.60 -3.13 -29.95
C ILE A 59 -4.17 -3.63 -30.15
N ASP A 60 -3.28 -3.40 -29.17
CA ASP A 60 -1.87 -3.77 -29.26
C ASP A 60 -1.55 -5.04 -28.46
N SER A 61 -0.86 -5.99 -29.10
CA SER A 61 -0.48 -7.27 -28.51
C SER A 61 0.42 -7.12 -27.28
N LYS A 62 1.18 -6.02 -27.19
CA LYS A 62 2.07 -5.74 -26.08
C LYS A 62 1.29 -5.37 -24.81
N SER A 63 0.25 -4.55 -24.90
CA SER A 63 -0.62 -4.21 -23.78
C SER A 63 -1.43 -5.42 -23.33
N ARG A 64 -1.95 -6.22 -24.26
CA ARG A 64 -2.62 -7.49 -23.93
C ARG A 64 -1.70 -8.42 -23.13
N GLY A 65 -0.47 -8.63 -23.63
CA GLY A 65 0.51 -9.47 -22.95
C GLY A 65 0.90 -8.96 -21.56
N LYS A 66 1.04 -7.63 -21.41
CA LYS A 66 1.29 -7.00 -20.10
C LYS A 66 0.12 -7.18 -19.14
N ALA A 67 -1.11 -6.98 -19.59
CA ALA A 67 -2.30 -7.10 -18.75
C ALA A 67 -2.46 -8.55 -18.25
N SER A 68 -2.37 -9.53 -19.14
CA SER A 68 -2.36 -10.95 -18.77
C SER A 68 -1.24 -11.29 -17.78
N SER A 69 -0.01 -10.81 -18.02
CA SER A 69 1.12 -11.02 -17.11
C SER A 69 0.92 -10.37 -15.74
N LEU A 70 0.15 -9.28 -15.65
CA LEU A 70 -0.16 -8.60 -14.40
C LEU A 70 -1.24 -9.36 -13.62
N VAL A 71 -2.30 -9.83 -14.29
CA VAL A 71 -3.34 -10.67 -13.69
C VAL A 71 -2.71 -11.93 -13.10
N GLU A 72 -1.88 -12.64 -13.87
CA GLU A 72 -1.17 -13.84 -13.39
C GLU A 72 -0.32 -13.59 -12.14
N LYS A 73 0.32 -12.41 -12.05
CA LYS A 73 1.10 -12.04 -10.86
C LYS A 73 0.20 -11.69 -9.69
N MET A 74 -0.83 -10.88 -9.92
CA MET A 74 -1.75 -10.43 -8.89
C MET A 74 -2.49 -11.62 -8.27
N GLU A 75 -3.00 -12.54 -9.10
CA GLU A 75 -3.70 -13.75 -8.68
C GLU A 75 -2.76 -14.88 -8.21
N SER A 76 -1.50 -14.56 -7.88
CA SER A 76 -0.61 -15.50 -7.21
C SER A 76 -0.68 -15.34 -5.70
N TYR A 77 -0.68 -16.47 -4.97
CA TYR A 77 -0.59 -16.46 -3.50
C TYR A 77 0.62 -15.65 -3.01
N GLN A 78 1.77 -15.77 -3.68
CA GLN A 78 2.99 -15.04 -3.32
C GLN A 78 2.76 -13.52 -3.34
N PHE A 79 2.10 -12.99 -4.37
CA PHE A 79 1.80 -11.57 -4.44
C PHE A 79 0.84 -11.14 -3.33
N VAL A 80 -0.25 -11.88 -3.11
CA VAL A 80 -1.23 -11.58 -2.05
C VAL A 80 -0.55 -11.57 -0.67
N PHE A 81 0.29 -12.57 -0.40
CA PHE A 81 1.05 -12.68 0.84
C PHE A 81 1.97 -11.47 1.04
N ILE A 82 2.80 -11.14 0.04
CA ILE A 82 3.69 -9.98 0.11
C ILE A 82 2.88 -8.68 0.28
N ALA A 83 1.76 -8.52 -0.42
CA ALA A 83 0.91 -7.35 -0.30
C ALA A 83 0.35 -7.19 1.13
N HIS A 84 -0.12 -8.27 1.77
CA HIS A 84 -0.61 -8.23 3.15
C HIS A 84 0.50 -7.99 4.16
N LEU A 85 1.66 -8.62 3.98
CA LEU A 85 2.85 -8.38 4.82
C LEU A 85 3.27 -6.91 4.74
N MET A 86 3.39 -6.38 3.51
CA MET A 86 3.75 -4.98 3.28
C MET A 86 2.67 -4.03 3.79
N LYS A 87 1.38 -4.38 3.74
CA LYS A 87 0.32 -3.59 4.38
C LYS A 87 0.57 -3.44 5.89
N LYS A 88 0.90 -4.51 6.61
CA LYS A 88 1.18 -4.44 8.06
C LYS A 88 2.46 -3.64 8.34
N VAL A 89 3.56 -3.95 7.64
CA VAL A 89 4.86 -3.27 7.82
C VAL A 89 4.77 -1.77 7.50
N LEU A 90 4.21 -1.42 6.33
CA LEU A 90 4.07 -0.03 5.93
C LEU A 90 3.03 0.72 6.76
N GLY A 91 2.01 0.05 7.28
CA GLY A 91 1.05 0.67 8.19
C GLY A 91 1.70 1.15 9.48
N LEU A 92 2.55 0.32 10.08
CA LEU A 92 3.32 0.67 11.28
C LEU A 92 4.30 1.82 11.02
N THR A 93 5.08 1.75 9.94
CA THR A 93 6.02 2.83 9.61
C THR A 93 5.30 4.13 9.23
N ASN A 94 4.15 4.06 8.54
CA ASN A 94 3.38 5.23 8.18
C ASN A 94 2.79 5.93 9.41
N MET A 95 2.26 5.17 10.38
CA MET A 95 1.76 5.71 11.65
C MET A 95 2.87 6.44 12.42
N LEU A 96 4.02 5.79 12.60
CA LEU A 96 5.18 6.39 13.25
C LEU A 96 5.63 7.66 12.50
N SER A 97 5.69 7.60 11.17
CA SER A 97 6.12 8.71 10.34
C SER A 97 5.19 9.92 10.45
N HIS A 98 3.87 9.70 10.48
CA HIS A 98 2.90 10.79 10.66
C HIS A 98 3.04 11.45 12.03
N PHE A 99 3.22 10.66 13.09
CA PHE A 99 3.41 11.21 14.42
C PHE A 99 4.68 12.05 14.48
N LEU A 100 5.82 11.49 14.06
CA LEU A 100 7.13 12.18 14.06
C LEU A 100 7.18 13.48 13.25
N GLN A 101 6.26 13.67 12.30
CA GLN A 101 6.17 14.87 11.47
C GLN A 101 5.28 15.97 12.06
N GLN A 102 4.60 15.72 13.19
CA GLN A 102 3.81 16.75 13.87
C GLN A 102 4.72 17.84 14.43
N LYS A 103 4.28 19.10 14.35
CA LYS A 103 5.10 20.26 14.72
C LYS A 103 5.36 20.39 16.23
N ASP A 104 4.48 19.83 17.06
CA ASP A 104 4.48 20.02 18.51
C ASP A 104 4.62 18.68 19.25
N GLN A 105 5.75 18.00 19.06
CA GLN A 105 6.01 16.68 19.63
C GLN A 105 6.65 16.79 21.03
N ASN A 106 6.10 16.06 22.01
CA ASN A 106 6.74 15.85 23.30
C ASN A 106 7.78 14.72 23.18
N ILE A 107 9.03 14.98 23.58
CA ILE A 107 10.12 13.99 23.47
C ILE A 107 9.83 12.68 24.21
N LEU A 108 9.15 12.73 25.36
CA LEU A 108 8.77 11.53 26.12
C LEU A 108 7.72 10.71 25.37
N GLU A 109 6.76 11.37 24.73
CA GLU A 109 5.75 10.70 23.89
C GLU A 109 6.38 10.08 22.64
N VAL A 110 7.35 10.76 22.03
CA VAL A 110 8.12 10.24 20.89
C VAL A 110 8.88 8.97 21.25
N VAL A 111 9.60 8.97 22.37
CA VAL A 111 10.36 7.79 22.82
C VAL A 111 9.42 6.62 23.11
N SER A 112 8.28 6.89 23.76
CA SER A 112 7.27 5.87 24.01
C SER A 112 6.70 5.29 22.71
N LEU A 113 6.40 6.14 21.72
CA LEU A 113 5.91 5.69 20.42
C LEU A 113 6.93 4.84 19.66
N ILE A 114 8.21 5.24 19.66
CA ILE A 114 9.28 4.47 19.00
C ILE A 114 9.39 3.08 19.64
N LYS A 115 9.35 3.01 20.98
CA LYS A 115 9.37 1.75 21.72
C LYS A 115 8.16 0.88 21.36
N SER A 116 6.96 1.44 21.40
CA SER A 116 5.73 0.71 21.03
C SER A 116 5.75 0.23 19.58
N THR A 117 6.26 1.05 18.65
CA THR A 117 6.37 0.65 17.23
C THR A 117 7.36 -0.50 17.07
N LYS A 118 8.49 -0.47 17.79
CA LYS A 118 9.45 -1.57 17.81
C LYS A 118 8.84 -2.86 18.36
N GLU A 119 8.10 -2.78 19.45
CA GLU A 119 7.38 -3.93 20.03
C GLU A 119 6.41 -4.53 19.01
N LYS A 120 5.59 -3.72 18.33
CA LYS A 120 4.69 -4.20 17.26
C LYS A 120 5.41 -4.89 16.10
N PHE A 121 6.61 -4.42 15.72
CA PHE A 121 7.42 -5.11 14.72
C PHE A 121 7.97 -6.44 15.22
N GLN A 122 8.33 -6.51 16.50
CA GLN A 122 8.77 -7.76 17.12
C GLN A 122 7.62 -8.77 17.16
N ASP A 123 6.44 -8.34 17.61
CA ASP A 123 5.23 -9.17 17.62
C ASP A 123 4.90 -9.68 16.22
N LEU A 124 4.91 -8.80 15.21
CA LEU A 124 4.68 -9.19 13.81
C LEU A 124 5.67 -10.27 13.34
N ARG A 125 6.91 -10.23 13.82
CA ARG A 125 7.97 -11.17 13.43
C ARG A 125 7.89 -12.51 14.16
N GLU A 126 7.54 -12.49 15.45
CA GLU A 126 7.60 -13.67 16.32
C GLU A 126 6.27 -14.42 16.38
N SER A 127 5.15 -13.71 16.47
CA SER A 127 3.82 -14.29 16.70
C SER A 127 2.77 -13.88 15.66
N GLY A 128 3.04 -12.84 14.85
CA GLY A 128 2.09 -12.29 13.89
C GLY A 128 1.86 -13.10 12.60
N TRP A 129 2.52 -14.25 12.44
CA TRP A 129 2.40 -15.08 11.25
C TRP A 129 1.01 -15.70 11.09
N GLU A 130 0.42 -16.22 12.16
CA GLU A 130 -0.89 -16.89 12.10
C GLU A 130 -1.99 -15.93 11.65
N GLU A 131 -2.06 -14.74 12.27
CA GLU A 131 -3.01 -13.69 11.89
C GLU A 131 -2.79 -13.22 10.44
N LEU A 132 -1.53 -13.06 10.02
CA LEU A 132 -1.20 -12.69 8.65
C LEU A 132 -1.65 -13.76 7.64
N LEU A 133 -1.39 -15.03 7.93
CA LEU A 133 -1.77 -16.15 7.07
C LEU A 133 -3.29 -16.33 7.02
N GLU A 134 -4.00 -16.08 8.12
CA GLU A 134 -5.45 -16.07 8.16
C GLU A 134 -6.03 -14.95 7.27
N ASP A 135 -5.50 -13.72 7.39
CA ASP A 135 -5.89 -12.59 6.53
C ASP A 135 -5.67 -12.90 5.04
N VAL A 136 -4.50 -13.46 4.71
CA VAL A 136 -4.15 -13.86 3.34
C VAL A 136 -5.07 -14.97 2.85
N SER A 137 -5.35 -15.98 3.66
CA SER A 137 -6.23 -17.10 3.29
C SER A 137 -7.66 -16.63 3.03
N LYS A 138 -8.20 -15.77 3.90
CA LYS A 138 -9.52 -15.15 3.71
C LYS A 138 -9.57 -14.35 2.41
N PHE A 139 -8.52 -13.59 2.10
CA PHE A 139 -8.42 -12.84 0.86
C PHE A 139 -8.36 -13.76 -0.37
N CYS A 140 -7.55 -14.81 -0.32
CA CYS A 140 -7.40 -15.76 -1.42
C CYS A 140 -8.72 -16.50 -1.69
N VAL A 141 -9.38 -17.04 -0.67
CA VAL A 141 -10.69 -17.70 -0.81
C VAL A 141 -11.73 -16.76 -1.40
N LYS A 142 -11.80 -15.51 -0.89
CA LYS A 142 -12.74 -14.50 -1.40
C LYS A 142 -12.53 -14.21 -2.89
N ASN A 143 -11.29 -14.17 -3.34
CA ASN A 143 -10.93 -13.81 -4.71
C ASN A 143 -10.62 -15.04 -5.59
N LYS A 144 -10.93 -16.26 -5.13
CA LYS A 144 -10.69 -17.53 -5.85
C LYS A 144 -9.24 -17.74 -6.27
N ILE A 145 -8.29 -17.30 -5.45
CA ILE A 145 -6.86 -17.47 -5.66
C ILE A 145 -6.42 -18.77 -5.00
N ASP A 146 -5.71 -19.61 -5.77
CA ASP A 146 -5.16 -20.87 -5.27
C ASP A 146 -4.19 -20.60 -4.10
N ILE A 147 -4.48 -21.20 -2.96
CA ILE A 147 -3.60 -21.13 -1.79
C ILE A 147 -2.45 -22.11 -2.00
N LEU A 148 -1.21 -21.62 -1.90
CA LEU A 148 -0.05 -22.48 -1.91
C LEU A 148 -0.06 -23.36 -0.66
N ASN A 149 -0.12 -24.67 -0.86
CA ASN A 149 0.17 -25.61 0.22
C ASN A 149 1.68 -25.54 0.48
N MET A 150 2.07 -24.95 1.61
CA MET A 150 3.49 -24.82 1.97
C MET A 150 4.14 -26.17 2.32
N GLU A 151 3.35 -27.22 2.55
CA GLU A 151 3.83 -28.58 2.78
C GLU A 151 4.07 -29.34 1.47
N ASP A 152 3.52 -28.85 0.36
CA ASP A 152 3.63 -29.49 -0.94
C ASP A 152 4.88 -28.97 -1.66
N THR A 153 6.02 -29.63 -1.42
CA THR A 153 7.28 -29.37 -2.12
C THR A 153 7.23 -29.92 -3.56
N THR A 154 6.27 -29.47 -4.37
CA THR A 154 6.26 -29.81 -5.79
C THR A 154 7.06 -28.78 -6.57
N HIS A 155 8.23 -29.22 -7.05
CA HIS A 155 9.03 -28.54 -8.06
C HIS A 155 8.15 -28.00 -9.18
N ARG A 156 8.34 -26.71 -9.52
CA ARG A 156 7.69 -25.98 -10.63
C ARG A 156 7.28 -26.90 -11.79
N SER A 157 6.04 -27.37 -11.80
CA SER A 157 5.47 -28.00 -12.98
C SER A 157 4.98 -26.90 -13.90
N ARG A 158 5.70 -26.69 -15.01
CA ARG A 158 5.24 -25.89 -16.14
C ARG A 158 3.89 -26.46 -16.59
N ARG A 159 2.79 -25.76 -16.30
CA ARG A 159 1.51 -26.06 -16.95
C ARG A 159 1.65 -25.77 -18.44
N VAL A 160 1.53 -26.82 -19.25
CA VAL A 160 1.38 -26.73 -20.70
C VAL A 160 0.00 -26.14 -20.98
N ARG A 161 -0.07 -25.03 -21.74
CA ARG A 161 -1.34 -24.48 -22.22
C ARG A 161 -1.79 -25.29 -23.44
N HIS A 162 -3.03 -25.75 -23.44
CA HIS A 162 -3.68 -26.27 -24.63
C HIS A 162 -4.16 -25.11 -25.53
N PRO A 163 -4.14 -25.32 -26.86
CA PRO A 163 -4.31 -24.29 -27.88
C PRO A 163 -5.70 -23.67 -27.92
#